data_AF-Q0C7F6-F1
#
_entry.id   AF-Q0C7F6-F1
#
_cell.length_a   1.000
_cell.length_b   1.000
_cell.length_c   1.000
_cell.angle_alpha   90.00
_cell.angle_beta   90.00
_cell.angle_gamma   90.00
#
_symmetry.space_group_name_H-M   'P 1'
#
loop_
_entity.id
_entity.type
_entity.pdbx_description
1 polymer ?
#
loop_
_entity_poly.entity_id
_entity_poly.type
_entity_poly.pdbx_seq_one_letter_code
_entity_poly.pdbx_strand_id
1 'polypeptide(L)'
;MHLPPPFSRYLSSLRALNRRLQDRAAEGERKSLGSRLAEVFLRTWYLGFTSFGGPPVHFQIFHQKFVEGRHGPKWVDEQTYQELFAICQGLPGPGSTKMLFCLTLYHAGFIPALFVFLLWSLPGAIGMYALSIGVRNIGETLPAPTYALLSGLNASTVGIIALAAVQLADKAIRDRLTRILVILGACAGICYNALWYFPTLMVIGGLVTVVWDGYLSQALRRAKNRWRRRNLRAEDTTEAQPGSEIELQATSRETASVRSRKTATQEAPPSSTLSPTPTTDTPGQDHIIRLRVGIATCIVFFGVLHPIFIPVGKLTP
;
A
#
# COMPACT_ATOMS: atom_id res chain seq x y z
N MET A 1 26.95 -2.87 -16.97
CA MET A 1 26.54 -1.44 -16.95
C MET A 1 25.40 -1.30 -17.96
N HIS A 2 24.15 -1.54 -17.55
CA HIS A 2 23.00 -1.45 -18.45
C HIS A 2 22.54 0.02 -18.51
N LEU A 3 22.68 0.64 -19.69
CA LEU A 3 22.17 1.98 -19.95
C LEU A 3 20.64 1.98 -19.83
N PRO A 4 20.03 3.01 -19.20
CA PRO A 4 18.57 3.11 -19.13
C PRO A 4 17.97 3.23 -20.54
N PRO A 5 16.76 2.69 -20.76
CA PRO A 5 16.11 2.73 -22.08
C PRO A 5 15.91 4.17 -22.56
N PRO A 6 16.01 4.43 -23.88
CA PRO A 6 15.85 5.77 -24.44
C PRO A 6 14.44 6.31 -24.20
N PHE A 7 14.35 7.61 -23.89
CA PHE A 7 13.10 8.33 -23.61
C PHE A 7 12.03 8.17 -24.72
N SER A 8 12.45 7.87 -25.95
CA SER A 8 11.58 7.55 -27.08
C SER A 8 10.69 6.32 -26.86
N ARG A 9 11.14 5.31 -26.10
CA ARG A 9 10.33 4.13 -25.76
C ARG A 9 9.20 4.46 -24.77
N TYR A 10 9.42 5.40 -23.86
CA TYR A 10 8.36 5.87 -22.96
C TYR A 10 7.31 6.66 -23.72
N LEU A 11 7.73 7.56 -24.62
CA LEU A 11 6.81 8.34 -25.45
C LEU A 11 5.98 7.47 -26.41
N SER A 12 6.58 6.43 -27.00
CA SER A 12 5.84 5.49 -27.86
C SER A 12 4.88 4.61 -27.05
N SER A 13 5.28 4.18 -25.85
CA SER A 13 4.42 3.46 -24.90
C SER A 13 3.20 4.29 -24.49
N LEU A 14 3.40 5.57 -24.15
CA LEU A 14 2.31 6.47 -23.78
C LEU A 14 1.34 6.73 -24.94
N ARG A 15 1.84 6.89 -26.18
CA ARG A 15 0.97 7.03 -27.36
C ARG A 15 0.20 5.76 -27.67
N ALA A 16 0.81 4.59 -27.49
CA ALA A 16 0.15 3.31 -27.67
C ALA A 16 -0.94 3.08 -26.62
N LEU A 17 -0.68 3.45 -25.36
CA LEU A 17 -1.66 3.45 -24.29
C LEU A 17 -2.83 4.38 -24.64
N ASN A 18 -2.54 5.61 -25.07
CA ASN A 18 -3.57 6.59 -25.43
C ASN A 18 -4.46 6.10 -26.58
N ARG A 19 -3.89 5.45 -27.62
CA ARG A 19 -4.69 4.84 -28.70
C ARG A 19 -5.60 3.72 -28.19
N ARG A 20 -5.10 2.81 -27.35
CA ARG A 20 -5.92 1.74 -26.76
C ARG A 20 -7.07 2.27 -25.91
N LEU A 21 -6.81 3.34 -25.17
CA LEU A 21 -7.85 4.04 -24.39
C LEU A 21 -8.90 4.65 -25.32
N GLN A 22 -8.49 5.28 -26.42
CA GLN A 22 -9.40 5.83 -27.43
C GLN A 22 -10.22 4.74 -28.14
N ASP A 23 -9.61 3.63 -28.52
CA ASP A 23 -10.29 2.52 -29.20
C ASP A 23 -11.33 1.85 -28.29
N ARG A 24 -11.02 1.67 -27.00
CA ARG A 24 -11.99 1.14 -26.02
C ARG A 24 -13.07 2.15 -25.63
N ALA A 25 -12.74 3.44 -25.55
CA ALA A 25 -13.74 4.49 -25.40
C ALA A 25 -14.71 4.48 -26.60
N ALA A 26 -14.21 4.25 -27.81
CA ALA A 26 -14.99 4.11 -29.03
C ALA A 26 -15.86 2.83 -29.05
N GLU A 27 -15.38 1.71 -28.50
CA GLU A 27 -16.21 0.50 -28.28
C GLU A 27 -17.35 0.76 -27.30
N GLY A 28 -17.10 1.49 -26.21
CA GLY A 28 -18.13 1.93 -25.27
C GLY A 28 -19.13 2.92 -25.89
N GLU A 29 -18.71 3.76 -26.83
CA GLU A 29 -19.54 4.71 -27.56
C GLU A 29 -20.45 4.10 -28.63
N ARG A 30 -20.24 2.83 -29.04
CA ARG A 30 -21.18 2.15 -29.95
C ARG A 30 -22.56 1.95 -29.33
N LYS A 31 -22.64 1.91 -28.00
CA LYS A 31 -23.89 1.83 -27.25
C LYS A 31 -24.49 3.22 -27.09
N SER A 32 -25.82 3.32 -27.19
CA SER A 32 -26.52 4.59 -26.97
C SER A 32 -26.20 5.15 -25.58
N LEU A 33 -26.07 6.48 -25.48
CA LEU A 33 -25.71 7.14 -24.22
C LEU A 33 -26.65 6.76 -23.07
N GLY A 34 -27.95 6.61 -23.36
CA GLY A 34 -28.95 6.15 -22.39
C GLY A 34 -28.69 4.73 -21.87
N SER A 35 -28.27 3.80 -22.73
CA SER A 35 -27.93 2.44 -22.29
C SER A 35 -26.69 2.39 -21.39
N ARG A 36 -25.69 3.25 -21.66
CA ARG A 36 -24.49 3.39 -20.82
C ARG A 36 -24.84 3.98 -19.45
N LEU A 37 -25.68 5.00 -19.41
CA LEU A 37 -26.17 5.59 -18.16
C LEU A 37 -26.99 4.59 -17.34
N ALA A 38 -27.89 3.85 -17.99
CA ALA A 38 -28.69 2.82 -17.32
C ALA A 38 -27.81 1.69 -16.76
N GLU A 39 -26.80 1.24 -17.52
CA GLU A 39 -25.84 0.24 -17.06
C GLU A 39 -25.07 0.72 -15.82
N VAL A 40 -24.55 1.95 -15.86
CA VAL A 40 -23.85 2.54 -14.71
C VAL A 40 -24.80 2.66 -13.52
N PHE A 41 -25.98 3.25 -13.71
CA PHE A 41 -26.99 3.42 -12.66
C PHE A 41 -27.32 2.10 -11.95
N LEU A 42 -27.72 1.08 -12.72
CA LEU A 42 -28.10 -0.24 -12.18
C LEU A 42 -26.97 -0.88 -11.38
N ARG A 43 -25.72 -0.64 -11.76
CA ARG A 43 -24.58 -1.19 -11.04
C ARG A 43 -24.19 -0.35 -9.82
N THR A 44 -24.36 0.97 -9.83
CA THR A 44 -23.74 1.84 -8.81
C THR A 44 -24.73 2.55 -7.89
N TRP A 45 -26.04 2.50 -8.13
CA TRP A 45 -27.02 3.23 -7.32
C TRP A 45 -26.98 2.84 -5.83
N TYR A 46 -26.85 1.54 -5.54
CA TYR A 46 -26.80 1.05 -4.16
C TYR A 46 -25.43 1.22 -3.50
N LEU A 47 -24.37 1.44 -4.29
CA LEU A 47 -23.01 1.56 -3.78
C LEU A 47 -22.88 2.73 -2.79
N GLY A 48 -23.61 3.83 -3.02
CA GLY A 48 -23.64 4.96 -2.07
C GLY A 48 -24.36 4.65 -0.74
N PHE A 49 -25.19 3.61 -0.70
CA PHE A 49 -25.89 3.15 0.51
C PHE A 49 -25.21 1.97 1.20
N THR A 50 -24.40 1.18 0.50
CA THR A 50 -23.83 -0.06 1.05
C THR A 50 -22.31 -0.01 1.24
N SER A 51 -21.61 0.95 0.63
CA SER A 51 -20.16 1.06 0.73
C SER A 51 -19.77 1.86 1.97
N PHE A 52 -19.76 1.18 3.12
CA PHE A 52 -19.21 1.69 4.37
C PHE A 52 -17.93 0.93 4.73
N GLY A 53 -17.05 1.54 5.53
CA GLY A 53 -15.80 0.89 5.98
C GLY A 53 -14.51 1.56 5.48
N GLY A 54 -14.63 2.69 4.77
CA GLY A 54 -13.49 3.53 4.40
C GLY A 54 -12.77 3.09 3.12
N PRO A 55 -11.71 3.81 2.71
CA PRO A 55 -11.10 3.64 1.40
C PRO A 55 -10.65 2.20 1.06
N PRO A 56 -10.00 1.43 1.97
CA PRO A 56 -9.60 0.06 1.67
C PRO A 56 -10.78 -0.86 1.35
N VAL A 57 -11.88 -0.73 2.09
CA VAL A 57 -13.10 -1.51 1.88
C VAL A 57 -13.73 -1.14 0.55
N HIS A 58 -13.78 0.15 0.21
CA HIS A 58 -14.32 0.60 -1.07
C HIS A 58 -13.51 0.05 -2.25
N PHE A 59 -12.17 0.05 -2.15
CA PHE A 59 -11.33 -0.55 -3.19
C PHE A 59 -11.61 -2.03 -3.38
N GLN A 60 -11.73 -2.80 -2.28
CA GLN A 60 -12.09 -4.21 -2.35
C GLN A 60 -13.47 -4.43 -2.97
N ILE A 61 -14.48 -3.62 -2.60
CA ILE A 61 -15.82 -3.67 -3.20
C ILE A 61 -15.75 -3.41 -4.72
N PHE A 62 -15.00 -2.40 -5.14
CA PHE A 62 -14.84 -2.06 -6.56
C PHE A 62 -14.09 -3.16 -7.32
N HIS A 63 -13.06 -3.73 -6.71
CA HIS A 63 -12.29 -4.83 -7.30
C HIS A 63 -13.18 -6.05 -7.56
N GLN A 64 -13.90 -6.52 -6.55
CA GLN A 64 -14.83 -7.66 -6.70
C GLN A 64 -15.93 -7.39 -7.74
N LYS A 65 -16.43 -6.16 -7.77
CA LYS A 65 -17.55 -5.79 -8.63
C LYS A 65 -17.15 -5.61 -10.10
N PHE A 66 -16.04 -4.92 -10.34
CA PHE A 66 -15.68 -4.43 -11.68
C PHE A 66 -14.51 -5.18 -12.32
N VAL A 67 -13.70 -5.90 -11.51
CA VAL A 67 -12.59 -6.74 -11.98
C VAL A 67 -12.95 -8.23 -11.93
N GLU A 68 -13.39 -8.72 -10.77
CA GLU A 68 -13.79 -10.13 -10.65
C GLU A 68 -15.09 -10.43 -11.41
N GLY A 69 -15.95 -9.42 -11.57
CA GLY A 69 -17.23 -9.54 -12.28
C GLY A 69 -18.34 -10.19 -11.44
N ARG A 70 -18.23 -10.14 -10.10
CA ARG A 70 -19.18 -10.79 -9.19
C ARG A 70 -20.63 -10.31 -9.33
N HIS A 71 -20.83 -9.10 -9.86
CA HIS A 71 -22.14 -8.47 -10.06
C HIS A 71 -22.32 -7.94 -11.49
N GLY A 72 -21.77 -8.65 -12.49
CA GLY A 72 -21.99 -8.38 -13.91
C GLY A 72 -20.71 -8.42 -14.76
N PRO A 73 -20.80 -8.05 -16.05
CA PRO A 73 -19.66 -8.01 -16.96
C PRO A 73 -18.47 -7.24 -16.38
N LYS A 74 -17.26 -7.78 -16.51
CA LYS A 74 -16.02 -7.10 -16.09
C LYS A 74 -15.88 -5.78 -16.85
N TRP A 75 -15.62 -4.70 -16.12
CA TRP A 75 -15.40 -3.38 -16.72
C TRP A 75 -13.93 -3.19 -17.07
N VAL A 76 -13.04 -3.68 -16.22
CA VAL A 76 -11.59 -3.55 -16.35
C VAL A 76 -10.91 -4.86 -15.95
N ASP A 77 -9.72 -5.09 -16.50
CA ASP A 77 -8.82 -6.17 -16.08
C ASP A 77 -7.98 -5.74 -14.87
N GLU A 78 -7.30 -6.72 -14.25
CA GLU A 78 -6.49 -6.50 -13.05
C GLU A 78 -5.41 -5.44 -13.29
N GLN A 79 -4.72 -5.48 -14.43
CA GLN A 79 -3.64 -4.55 -14.73
C GLN A 79 -4.17 -3.11 -14.80
N THR A 80 -5.23 -2.88 -15.57
CA THR A 80 -5.86 -1.56 -15.68
C THR A 80 -6.36 -1.06 -14.32
N TYR A 81 -6.94 -1.94 -13.49
CA TYR A 81 -7.38 -1.55 -12.15
C TYR A 81 -6.22 -1.05 -11.29
N GLN A 82 -5.07 -1.73 -11.30
CA GLN A 82 -3.88 -1.31 -10.54
C GLN A 82 -3.30 0.01 -11.06
N GLU A 83 -3.31 0.23 -12.38
CA GLU A 83 -2.89 1.51 -12.98
C GLU A 83 -3.81 2.66 -12.54
N LEU A 84 -5.13 2.45 -12.57
CA LEU A 84 -6.12 3.42 -12.08
C LEU A 84 -5.95 3.67 -10.57
N PHE A 85 -5.67 2.62 -9.79
CA PHE A 85 -5.40 2.73 -8.37
C PHE A 85 -4.18 3.63 -8.12
N ALA A 86 -3.07 3.40 -8.83
CA ALA A 86 -1.87 4.21 -8.72
C ALA A 86 -2.13 5.69 -9.06
N ILE A 87 -2.88 5.97 -10.12
CA ILE A 87 -3.31 7.33 -10.49
C ILE A 87 -4.15 7.96 -9.36
N CYS A 88 -5.07 7.20 -8.79
CA CYS A 88 -5.90 7.65 -7.67
C CYS A 88 -5.11 7.90 -6.39
N GLN A 89 -3.97 7.24 -6.17
CA GLN A 89 -3.07 7.55 -5.05
C GLN A 89 -2.18 8.77 -5.33
N GLY A 90 -1.87 9.04 -6.60
CA GLY A 90 -1.02 10.19 -6.99
C GLY A 90 -1.75 11.54 -6.97
N LEU A 91 -3.04 11.55 -7.27
CA LEU A 91 -3.83 12.79 -7.29
C LEU A 91 -4.33 13.17 -5.87
N PRO A 92 -4.54 14.47 -5.55
CA PRO A 92 -5.22 14.85 -4.33
C PRO A 92 -6.72 14.48 -4.37
N GLY A 93 -7.34 14.25 -3.22
CA GLY A 93 -8.79 14.02 -3.08
C GLY A 93 -9.20 12.62 -2.58
N PRO A 94 -10.50 12.37 -2.36
CA PRO A 94 -11.01 11.14 -1.76
C PRO A 94 -10.78 9.93 -2.69
N GLY A 95 -9.92 9.02 -2.25
CA GLY A 95 -9.44 7.90 -3.06
C GLY A 95 -10.55 7.02 -3.65
N SER A 96 -11.59 6.68 -2.86
CA SER A 96 -12.69 5.84 -3.35
C SER A 96 -13.53 6.52 -4.42
N THR A 97 -13.87 7.80 -4.24
CA THR A 97 -14.67 8.56 -5.21
C THR A 97 -13.92 8.73 -6.52
N LYS A 98 -12.60 9.00 -6.44
CA LYS A 98 -11.73 9.09 -7.62
C LYS A 98 -11.65 7.76 -8.36
N MET A 99 -11.49 6.67 -7.62
CA MET A 99 -11.42 5.33 -8.20
C MET A 99 -12.70 5.00 -8.96
N LEU A 100 -13.86 5.21 -8.34
CA LEU A 100 -15.16 4.96 -8.98
C LEU A 100 -15.35 5.83 -10.23
N PHE A 101 -15.00 7.13 -10.15
CA PHE A 101 -15.06 8.04 -11.29
C PHE A 101 -14.15 7.59 -12.43
N CYS A 102 -12.89 7.28 -12.16
CA CYS A 102 -11.92 6.83 -13.17
C CYS A 102 -12.36 5.51 -13.83
N LEU A 103 -12.92 4.59 -13.05
CA LEU A 103 -13.41 3.31 -13.55
C LEU A 103 -14.58 3.47 -14.52
N THR A 104 -15.55 4.32 -14.14
CA THR A 104 -16.69 4.64 -15.01
C THR A 104 -16.25 5.48 -16.20
N LEU A 105 -15.27 6.38 -16.06
CA LEU A 105 -14.70 7.15 -17.16
C LEU A 105 -14.06 6.23 -18.19
N TYR A 106 -13.27 5.25 -17.74
CA TYR A 106 -12.64 4.26 -18.61
C TYR A 106 -13.67 3.39 -19.35
N HIS A 107 -14.72 2.92 -18.65
CA HIS A 107 -15.69 1.98 -19.22
C HIS A 107 -16.82 2.65 -20.02
N ALA A 108 -17.38 3.75 -19.51
CA ALA A 108 -18.61 4.36 -20.00
C ALA A 108 -18.45 5.83 -20.41
N GLY A 109 -17.23 6.39 -20.40
CA GLY A 109 -16.95 7.75 -20.86
C GLY A 109 -17.32 8.85 -19.86
N PHE A 110 -17.17 10.10 -20.28
CA PHE A 110 -17.20 11.25 -19.39
C PHE A 110 -18.58 11.55 -18.79
N ILE A 111 -19.64 11.52 -19.59
CA ILE A 111 -21.00 11.85 -19.11
C ILE A 111 -21.48 10.85 -18.04
N PRO A 112 -21.34 9.52 -18.23
CA PRO A 112 -21.69 8.57 -17.18
C PRO A 112 -20.76 8.63 -15.96
N ALA A 113 -19.50 9.05 -16.13
CA ALA A 113 -18.59 9.25 -15.00
C ALA A 113 -19.03 10.42 -14.11
N LEU A 114 -19.50 11.52 -14.69
CA LEU A 114 -20.09 12.61 -13.91
C LEU A 114 -21.38 12.15 -13.22
N PHE A 115 -22.22 11.39 -13.92
CA PHE A 115 -23.44 10.84 -13.36
C PHE A 115 -23.18 9.90 -12.17
N VAL A 116 -22.20 9.00 -12.26
CA VAL A 116 -21.85 8.10 -11.14
C VAL A 116 -21.34 8.87 -9.93
N PHE A 117 -20.59 9.96 -10.14
CA PHE A 117 -20.10 10.81 -9.07
C PHE A 117 -21.24 11.47 -8.30
N LEU A 118 -22.24 12.00 -9.01
CA LEU A 118 -23.45 12.53 -8.37
C LEU A 118 -24.19 11.42 -7.62
N LEU A 119 -24.39 10.26 -8.25
CA LEU A 119 -25.12 9.15 -7.66
C LEU A 119 -24.45 8.57 -6.40
N TRP A 120 -23.11 8.56 -6.38
CA TRP A 120 -22.31 8.17 -5.22
C TRP A 120 -22.44 9.17 -4.06
N SER A 121 -22.53 10.46 -4.37
CA SER A 121 -22.56 11.55 -3.37
C SER A 121 -23.97 11.89 -2.89
N LEU A 122 -24.99 11.57 -3.70
CA LEU A 122 -26.41 11.89 -3.48
C LEU A 122 -26.95 11.35 -2.14
N PRO A 123 -26.72 10.09 -1.76
CA PRO A 123 -27.26 9.53 -0.52
C PRO A 123 -26.77 10.28 0.71
N GLY A 124 -25.47 10.62 0.74
CA GLY A 124 -24.87 11.41 1.81
C GLY A 124 -25.43 12.83 1.86
N ALA A 125 -25.54 13.48 0.70
CA ALA A 125 -26.09 14.83 0.59
C ALA A 125 -27.57 14.89 1.02
N ILE A 126 -28.40 13.94 0.58
CA ILE A 126 -29.80 13.82 1.02
C ILE A 126 -29.86 13.57 2.52
N GLY A 127 -29.06 12.64 3.06
CA GLY A 127 -29.04 12.35 4.49
C GLY A 127 -28.72 13.59 5.32
N MET A 128 -27.68 14.34 4.93
CA MET A 128 -27.32 15.59 5.61
C MET A 128 -28.40 16.68 5.45
N TYR A 129 -28.99 16.81 4.27
CA TYR A 129 -30.04 17.80 4.01
C TYR A 129 -31.32 17.50 4.78
N ALA A 130 -31.76 16.23 4.80
CA ALA A 130 -32.91 15.77 5.57
C ALA A 130 -32.71 16.00 7.07
N LEU A 131 -31.51 15.71 7.57
CA LEU A 131 -31.16 15.97 8.97
C LEU A 131 -31.16 17.47 9.28
N SER A 132 -30.66 18.30 8.37
CA SER A 132 -30.67 19.77 8.51
C SER A 132 -32.09 20.33 8.62
N ILE A 133 -33.03 19.88 7.77
CA ILE A 133 -34.44 20.26 7.88
C ILE A 133 -35.04 19.76 9.19
N GLY A 134 -34.74 18.52 9.59
CA GLY A 134 -35.22 17.93 10.84
C GLY A 134 -34.78 18.74 12.06
N VAL A 135 -33.54 19.20 12.09
CA VAL A 135 -32.99 20.03 13.17
C VAL A 135 -33.56 21.44 13.15
N ARG A 136 -33.82 22.03 11.98
CA ARG A 136 -34.40 23.38 11.87
C ARG A 136 -35.80 23.50 12.48
N ASN A 137 -36.57 22.42 12.50
CA ASN A 137 -37.92 22.41 13.06
C ASN A 137 -37.95 22.14 14.58
N ILE A 138 -36.80 21.87 15.20
CA ILE A 138 -36.65 21.69 16.64
C ILE A 138 -36.24 23.05 17.23
N GLY A 139 -36.97 23.54 18.24
CA GLY A 139 -36.63 24.78 18.95
C GLY A 139 -35.28 24.69 19.69
N GLU A 140 -34.85 25.77 20.34
CA GLU A 140 -33.51 25.82 20.99
C GLU A 140 -33.26 24.71 22.03
N THR A 141 -34.32 24.14 22.60
CA THR A 141 -34.24 22.96 23.48
C THR A 141 -34.53 21.68 22.70
N LEU A 142 -33.51 20.84 22.51
CA LEU A 142 -33.68 19.50 21.94
C LEU A 142 -34.54 18.64 22.88
N PRO A 143 -35.56 17.93 22.35
CA PRO A 143 -36.26 16.89 23.10
C PRO A 143 -35.28 15.87 23.71
N ALA A 144 -35.59 15.34 24.90
CA ALA A 144 -34.72 14.38 25.60
C ALA A 144 -34.29 13.17 24.73
N PRO A 145 -35.15 12.59 23.86
CA PRO A 145 -34.75 11.49 22.98
C PRO A 145 -33.72 11.88 21.91
N THR A 146 -33.82 13.08 21.33
CA THR A 146 -32.86 13.57 20.32
C THR A 146 -31.52 13.91 20.94
N TYR A 147 -31.50 14.43 22.17
CA TYR A 147 -30.25 14.63 22.91
C TYR A 147 -29.54 13.31 23.22
N ALA A 148 -30.28 12.29 23.69
CA ALA A 148 -29.73 10.96 23.95
C ALA A 148 -29.17 10.31 22.67
N LEU A 149 -29.89 10.44 21.54
CA LEU A 149 -29.44 9.96 20.24
C LEU A 149 -28.15 10.67 19.79
N LEU A 150 -28.09 11.99 19.89
CA LEU A 150 -26.93 12.78 19.50
C LEU A 150 -25.71 12.46 20.35
N SER A 151 -25.90 12.29 21.67
CA SER A 151 -24.84 11.85 22.58
C SER A 151 -24.36 10.43 22.23
N GLY A 152 -25.28 9.52 21.89
CA GLY A 152 -24.95 8.16 21.44
C GLY A 152 -24.17 8.16 20.11
N LEU A 153 -24.54 9.01 19.15
CA LEU A 153 -23.82 9.18 17.88
C LEU A 153 -22.41 9.74 18.09
N ASN A 154 -22.24 10.71 18.99
CA ASN A 154 -20.92 11.23 19.36
C ASN A 154 -20.04 10.13 19.97
N ALA A 155 -20.59 9.35 20.91
CA ALA A 155 -19.87 8.23 21.52
C ALA A 155 -19.51 7.14 20.49
N SER A 156 -20.44 6.80 19.59
CA SER A 156 -20.19 5.86 18.47
C SER A 156 -19.08 6.34 17.55
N THR A 157 -19.05 7.65 17.24
CA THR A 157 -17.99 8.26 16.41
C THR A 157 -16.62 8.07 17.04
N VAL A 158 -16.49 8.31 18.34
CA VAL A 158 -15.23 8.06 19.08
C VAL A 158 -14.83 6.58 18.99
N GLY A 159 -15.79 5.66 19.14
CA GLY A 159 -15.55 4.22 19.01
C GLY A 159 -15.06 3.80 17.61
N ILE A 160 -15.66 4.33 16.55
CA ILE A 160 -15.24 4.07 15.16
C ILE A 160 -13.84 4.62 14.90
N ILE A 161 -13.54 5.84 15.37
CA ILE A 161 -12.20 6.44 15.25
C ILE A 161 -11.17 5.60 16.01
N ALA A 162 -11.50 5.15 17.22
CA ALA A 162 -10.63 4.29 18.01
C ALA A 162 -10.36 2.95 17.30
N LEU A 163 -11.39 2.32 16.73
CA LEU A 163 -11.23 1.09 15.94
C LEU A 163 -10.32 1.32 14.71
N ALA A 164 -10.53 2.40 13.97
CA ALA A 164 -9.69 2.76 12.83
C ALA A 164 -8.23 3.01 13.26
N ALA A 165 -8.03 3.68 14.41
CA ALA A 165 -6.71 3.91 14.98
C ALA A 165 -6.01 2.60 15.37
N VAL A 166 -6.71 1.66 16.01
CA VAL A 166 -6.16 0.33 16.36
C VAL A 166 -5.80 -0.46 15.11
N GLN A 167 -6.70 -0.52 14.11
CA GLN A 167 -6.42 -1.20 12.85
C GLN A 167 -5.22 -0.60 12.10
N LEU A 168 -5.04 0.72 12.19
CA LEU A 168 -3.88 1.40 11.62
C LEU A 168 -2.61 1.11 12.44
N ALA A 169 -2.71 1.11 13.77
CA ALA A 169 -1.61 0.81 14.68
C ALA A 169 -1.08 -0.61 14.47
N ASP A 170 -1.95 -1.62 14.34
CA ASP A 170 -1.54 -3.01 14.08
C ASP A 170 -0.77 -3.16 12.76
N LYS A 171 -1.14 -2.37 11.74
CA LYS A 171 -0.48 -2.39 10.43
C LYS A 171 0.84 -1.61 10.42
N ALA A 172 0.90 -0.50 11.15
CA ALA A 172 2.03 0.42 11.14
C ALA A 172 3.12 0.04 12.18
N ILE A 173 2.75 -0.47 13.35
CA ILE A 173 3.67 -0.75 14.46
C ILE A 173 4.25 -2.16 14.28
N ARG A 174 5.38 -2.24 13.58
CA ARG A 174 6.13 -3.50 13.42
C ARG A 174 7.31 -3.63 14.37
N ASP A 175 7.91 -2.50 14.74
CA ASP A 175 9.15 -2.46 15.52
C ASP A 175 8.96 -1.81 16.90
N ARG A 176 9.87 -2.14 17.84
CA ARG A 176 9.88 -1.54 19.18
C ARG A 176 9.98 -0.02 19.15
N LEU A 177 10.73 0.52 18.19
CA LEU A 177 10.82 1.96 18.01
C LEU A 177 9.52 2.59 17.56
N THR A 178 8.88 2.04 16.53
CA THR A 178 7.60 2.57 16.03
C THR A 178 6.57 2.60 17.15
N ARG A 179 6.61 1.61 18.05
CA ARG A 179 5.77 1.59 19.26
C ARG A 179 6.08 2.74 20.22
N ILE A 180 7.36 3.01 20.50
CA ILE A 180 7.79 4.14 21.34
C ILE A 180 7.37 5.47 20.71
N LEU A 181 7.58 5.64 19.40
CA LEU A 181 7.21 6.86 18.66
C LEU A 181 5.71 7.10 18.71
N VAL A 182 4.89 6.06 18.54
CA VAL A 182 3.42 6.17 18.62
C VAL A 182 2.98 6.55 20.05
N ILE A 183 3.53 5.92 21.09
CA ILE A 183 3.18 6.24 22.48
C ILE A 183 3.59 7.67 22.84
N LEU A 184 4.81 8.08 22.51
CA LEU A 184 5.28 9.45 22.74
C LEU A 184 4.47 10.46 21.95
N GLY A 185 4.16 10.16 20.68
CA GLY A 185 3.31 11.01 19.84
C GLY A 185 1.89 11.14 20.38
N ALA A 186 1.31 10.06 20.92
CA ALA A 186 0.00 10.08 21.56
C ALA A 186 0.01 10.91 22.86
N CYS A 187 0.99 10.70 23.75
CA CYS A 187 1.15 11.52 24.95
C CYS A 187 1.32 13.00 24.61
N ALA A 188 2.18 13.31 23.65
CA ALA A 188 2.42 14.64 23.14
C ALA A 188 1.14 15.29 22.59
N GLY A 189 0.38 14.57 21.77
CA GLY A 189 -0.87 15.05 21.18
C GLY A 189 -1.98 15.31 22.21
N ILE A 190 -2.00 14.57 23.33
CA ILE A 190 -2.95 14.82 24.43
C ILE A 190 -2.56 16.10 25.19
N CYS A 191 -1.26 16.36 25.39
CA CYS A 191 -0.78 17.51 26.14
C CYS A 191 -0.85 18.83 25.37
N TYR A 192 -0.85 18.82 24.03
CA TYR A 192 -0.80 20.04 23.21
C TYR A 192 -1.75 19.97 22.01
N ASN A 193 -2.84 20.75 22.06
CA ASN A 193 -3.83 20.90 20.98
C ASN A 193 -3.53 22.14 20.13
N ALA A 194 -2.39 22.15 19.44
CA ALA A 194 -2.09 23.20 18.45
C ALA A 194 -1.98 22.58 17.05
N LEU A 195 -2.64 23.19 16.06
CA LEU A 195 -2.66 22.67 14.68
C LEU A 195 -1.26 22.47 14.07
N TRP A 196 -0.30 23.32 14.45
CA TRP A 196 1.09 23.23 13.97
C TRP A 196 1.89 22.09 14.62
N TYR A 197 1.40 21.50 15.71
CA TYR A 197 2.13 20.51 16.49
C TYR A 197 2.18 19.14 15.79
N PHE A 198 1.09 18.73 15.14
CA PHE A 198 1.03 17.45 14.41
C PHE A 198 2.03 17.35 13.24
N PRO A 199 2.15 18.37 12.35
CA PRO A 199 3.20 18.41 11.34
C PRO A 199 4.62 18.28 11.94
N THR A 200 4.90 19.01 13.02
CA THR A 200 6.21 18.99 13.70
C THR A 200 6.51 17.61 14.27
N LEU A 201 5.55 16.98 14.95
CA LEU A 201 5.68 15.61 15.44
C LEU A 201 5.95 14.62 14.31
N MET A 202 5.29 14.78 13.15
CA MET A 202 5.54 13.94 11.98
C MET A 202 6.98 14.07 11.47
N VAL A 203 7.51 15.29 11.39
CA VAL A 203 8.89 15.55 10.97
C VAL A 203 9.89 14.93 11.95
N ILE A 204 9.70 15.15 13.26
CA ILE A 204 10.57 14.61 14.30
C ILE A 204 10.53 13.07 14.27
N GLY A 205 9.35 12.47 14.21
CA GLY A 205 9.20 11.01 14.12
C GLY A 205 9.85 10.43 12.87
N GLY A 206 9.70 11.10 11.73
CA GLY A 206 10.37 10.74 10.48
C GLY A 206 11.90 10.79 10.59
N LEU A 207 12.46 11.89 11.11
CA LEU A 207 13.90 12.07 11.31
C LEU A 207 14.48 11.02 12.26
N VAL A 208 13.84 10.79 13.40
CA VAL A 208 14.27 9.77 14.38
C VAL A 208 14.31 8.38 13.74
N THR A 209 13.28 8.04 12.95
CA THR A 209 13.22 6.75 12.25
C THR A 209 14.36 6.61 11.23
N VAL A 210 14.61 7.65 10.42
CA VAL A 210 15.69 7.66 9.42
C VAL A 210 17.07 7.56 10.06
N VAL A 211 17.31 8.28 11.16
CA VAL A 211 18.59 8.24 11.87
C VAL A 211 18.84 6.85 12.47
N TRP A 212 17.81 6.24 13.07
CA TRP A 212 17.96 4.91 13.64
C TRP A 212 18.19 3.83 12.58
N ASP A 213 17.39 3.82 11.52
CA ASP A 213 17.48 2.79 10.48
C ASP A 213 18.68 3.00 9.55
N GLY A 214 19.08 4.25 9.32
CA GLY A 214 20.26 4.59 8.53
C GLY A 214 21.57 4.34 9.27
N TYR A 215 21.68 4.82 10.52
CA TYR A 215 22.98 4.86 11.23
C TYR A 215 23.15 3.70 12.21
N LEU A 216 22.12 3.43 13.03
CA LEU A 216 22.26 2.51 14.15
C LEU A 216 22.01 1.05 13.75
N SER A 217 21.03 0.78 12.88
CA SER A 217 20.75 -0.59 12.40
C SER A 217 21.92 -1.14 11.56
N GLN A 218 22.54 -0.30 10.73
CA GLN A 218 23.73 -0.65 9.96
C GLN A 218 24.97 -0.85 10.84
N ALA A 219 25.17 0.00 11.86
CA ALA A 219 26.27 -0.14 12.82
C ALA A 219 26.13 -1.40 13.68
N LEU A 220 24.93 -1.69 14.20
CA LEU A 220 24.63 -2.90 14.98
C LEU A 220 24.79 -4.17 14.14
N ARG A 221 24.31 -4.19 12.88
CA ARG A 221 24.51 -5.34 11.99
C ARG A 221 25.99 -5.57 11.67
N ARG A 222 26.76 -4.49 11.44
CA ARG A 222 28.22 -4.58 11.22
C ARG A 222 28.95 -5.04 12.48
N ALA A 223 28.58 -4.54 13.66
CA ALA A 223 29.16 -4.95 14.94
C ALA A 223 28.84 -6.42 15.27
N LYS A 224 27.58 -6.84 15.10
CA LYS A 224 27.16 -8.23 15.30
C LYS A 224 27.85 -9.20 14.35
N ASN A 225 28.01 -8.84 13.07
CA ASN A 225 28.76 -9.65 12.10
C ASN A 225 30.25 -9.73 12.43
N ARG A 226 30.86 -8.64 12.93
CA ARG A 226 32.25 -8.68 13.42
C ARG A 226 32.38 -9.59 14.64
N TRP A 227 31.44 -9.52 15.59
CA TRP A 227 31.45 -10.35 16.79
C TRP A 227 31.24 -11.84 16.47
N ARG A 228 30.30 -12.16 15.58
CA ARG A 228 30.03 -13.54 15.13
C ARG A 228 31.23 -14.15 14.40
N ARG A 229 31.94 -13.37 13.57
CA ARG A 229 33.21 -13.81 12.94
C ARG A 229 34.33 -14.02 13.95
N ARG A 230 34.36 -13.26 15.05
CA ARG A 230 35.35 -13.46 16.13
C ARG A 230 35.07 -14.72 16.93
N ASN A 231 33.81 -15.02 17.24
CA ASN A 231 33.45 -16.26 17.94
C ASN A 231 33.67 -17.50 17.07
N LEU A 232 33.30 -17.48 15.79
CA LEU A 232 33.59 -18.58 14.86
C LEU A 232 35.10 -18.86 14.74
N ARG A 233 35.92 -17.80 14.72
CA ARG A 233 37.38 -17.93 14.65
C ARG A 233 38.01 -18.38 15.98
N ALA A 234 37.38 -18.09 17.12
CA ALA A 234 37.82 -18.57 18.43
C ALA A 234 37.52 -20.06 18.63
N GLU A 235 36.41 -20.57 18.06
CA GLU A 235 36.08 -22.00 18.03
C GLU A 235 37.11 -22.78 17.18
N ASP A 236 37.44 -22.26 16.00
CA ASP A 236 38.45 -22.82 15.07
C ASP A 236 39.90 -22.82 15.65
N THR A 237 40.20 -21.88 16.56
CA THR A 237 41.52 -21.77 17.19
C THR A 237 41.64 -22.63 18.45
N THR A 238 40.51 -23.04 19.05
CA THR A 238 40.51 -23.89 20.26
C THR A 238 40.75 -25.36 19.92
N GLU A 239 40.41 -25.81 18.71
CA GLU A 239 40.79 -27.14 18.20
C GLU A 239 42.23 -27.22 17.67
N ALA A 240 42.92 -26.07 17.51
CA ALA A 240 44.28 -26.01 16.98
C ALA A 240 45.30 -25.68 18.07
N GLN A 241 45.66 -26.67 18.89
CA GLN A 241 46.92 -26.68 19.63
C GLN A 241 47.61 -28.06 19.62
N PRO A 242 48.95 -28.08 19.76
CA PRO A 242 49.84 -28.77 18.83
C PRO A 242 50.48 -30.03 19.41
N GLY A 243 50.83 -31.00 18.57
CA GLY A 243 51.62 -32.16 18.98
C GLY A 243 52.14 -33.00 17.80
N SER A 244 53.47 -33.16 17.78
CA SER A 244 54.30 -34.12 17.03
C SER A 244 54.19 -34.14 15.49
N GLU A 245 55.13 -33.57 14.74
CA GLU A 245 56.51 -34.04 14.48
C GLU A 245 56.57 -35.20 13.46
N ILE A 246 56.96 -34.82 12.23
CA ILE A 246 57.83 -35.52 11.26
C ILE A 246 57.57 -37.01 11.01
N GLU A 247 57.03 -37.34 9.82
CA GLU A 247 57.57 -38.46 9.04
C GLU A 247 57.32 -38.28 7.53
N LEU A 248 58.40 -38.00 6.80
CA LEU A 248 58.47 -38.15 5.35
C LEU A 248 58.83 -39.61 5.07
N GLN A 249 57.95 -40.38 4.42
CA GLN A 249 58.39 -41.59 3.74
C GLN A 249 57.63 -41.83 2.43
N ALA A 250 58.41 -41.77 1.35
CA ALA A 250 58.04 -42.21 0.03
C ALA A 250 57.95 -43.75 0.00
N THR A 251 56.96 -44.30 -0.72
CA THR A 251 57.13 -45.54 -1.51
C THR A 251 56.03 -45.65 -2.56
N SER A 252 56.51 -45.71 -3.79
CA SER A 252 55.89 -46.06 -5.07
C SER A 252 55.43 -47.53 -5.17
N ARG A 253 54.38 -47.78 -5.97
CA ARG A 253 53.99 -49.01 -6.74
C ARG A 253 52.50 -49.36 -6.54
N GLU A 254 51.75 -49.97 -7.44
CA GLU A 254 51.79 -50.28 -8.87
C GLU A 254 50.33 -50.59 -9.26
N THR A 255 49.95 -50.20 -10.46
CA THR A 255 49.02 -50.83 -11.44
C THR A 255 48.10 -52.01 -11.05
N ALA A 256 46.82 -51.83 -11.42
CA ALA A 256 46.02 -52.67 -12.34
C ALA A 256 45.04 -53.77 -11.84
N SER A 257 43.98 -53.89 -12.66
CA SER A 257 43.00 -54.99 -12.80
C SER A 257 41.81 -54.94 -11.82
N VAL A 258 40.55 -55.28 -12.12
CA VAL A 258 39.91 -55.81 -13.34
C VAL A 258 38.38 -55.63 -13.20
N ARG A 259 37.76 -55.26 -14.33
CA ARG A 259 36.41 -55.53 -14.85
C ARG A 259 35.54 -56.57 -14.10
N SER A 260 34.27 -56.25 -13.80
CA SER A 260 33.11 -57.01 -14.31
C SER A 260 31.76 -56.31 -14.10
N ARG A 261 30.87 -56.58 -15.05
CA ARG A 261 29.59 -55.99 -15.39
C ARG A 261 28.46 -56.88 -14.88
N LYS A 262 27.33 -56.33 -14.41
CA LYS A 262 26.00 -56.92 -14.70
C LYS A 262 24.87 -55.91 -14.58
N THR A 263 24.18 -55.75 -15.69
CA THR A 263 22.91 -55.07 -15.91
C THR A 263 21.78 -56.02 -15.57
N ALA A 264 20.73 -55.54 -14.90
CA ALA A 264 19.40 -56.12 -14.97
C ALA A 264 18.37 -54.98 -14.97
N THR A 265 17.69 -54.86 -16.10
CA THR A 265 16.55 -54.00 -16.40
C THR A 265 15.30 -54.57 -15.74
N GLN A 266 14.49 -53.75 -15.08
CA GLN A 266 13.06 -54.03 -14.93
C GLN A 266 12.28 -52.72 -15.12
N GLU A 267 11.33 -52.77 -16.07
CA GLU A 267 10.46 -51.70 -16.55
C GLU A 267 9.43 -51.22 -15.52
N ALA A 268 8.96 -49.99 -15.74
CA ALA A 268 8.14 -49.07 -14.93
C ALA A 268 6.61 -49.41 -14.96
N PRO A 269 5.61 -48.62 -14.46
CA PRO A 269 5.49 -47.13 -14.50
C PRO A 269 4.74 -46.49 -13.27
N PRO A 270 4.15 -45.29 -13.34
CA PRO A 270 4.80 -44.03 -12.97
C PRO A 270 4.10 -43.32 -11.80
N SER A 271 4.85 -42.69 -10.89
CA SER A 271 4.30 -41.62 -10.04
C SER A 271 5.13 -40.36 -10.22
N SER A 272 4.49 -39.43 -10.91
CA SER A 272 4.89 -38.04 -11.11
C SER A 272 5.17 -37.36 -9.77
N THR A 273 6.44 -37.16 -9.45
CA THR A 273 6.83 -36.13 -8.49
C THR A 273 7.67 -35.12 -9.25
N LEU A 274 7.04 -33.98 -9.55
CA LEU A 274 7.67 -32.86 -10.21
C LEU A 274 8.95 -32.46 -9.47
N SER A 275 10.03 -32.38 -10.24
CA SER A 275 11.24 -31.64 -9.89
C SER A 275 10.88 -30.23 -9.40
N PRO A 276 11.53 -29.70 -8.34
CA PRO A 276 11.36 -28.30 -8.00
C PRO A 276 11.99 -27.46 -9.11
N THR A 277 11.15 -26.79 -9.87
CA THR A 277 11.50 -25.78 -10.85
C THR A 277 12.40 -24.74 -10.19
N PRO A 278 13.55 -24.36 -10.79
CA PRO A 278 14.36 -23.26 -10.26
C PRO A 278 13.51 -22.00 -10.27
N THR A 279 13.31 -21.41 -9.10
CA THR A 279 12.73 -20.08 -8.93
C THR A 279 13.62 -19.11 -9.68
N THR A 280 13.17 -18.66 -10.85
CA THR A 280 13.75 -17.53 -11.55
C THR A 280 13.50 -16.31 -10.67
N ASP A 281 14.45 -16.03 -9.77
CA ASP A 281 14.56 -14.76 -9.06
C ASP A 281 14.54 -13.65 -10.11
N THR A 282 13.38 -13.03 -10.23
CA THR A 282 13.24 -11.79 -10.99
C THR A 282 13.96 -10.75 -10.13
N PRO A 283 15.08 -10.16 -10.55
CA PRO A 283 15.75 -9.16 -9.74
C PRO A 283 14.75 -8.02 -9.55
N GLY A 284 14.30 -7.83 -8.32
CA GLY A 284 13.45 -6.73 -7.93
C GLY A 284 14.03 -5.45 -8.48
N GLN A 285 13.27 -4.77 -9.33
CA GLN A 285 13.59 -3.42 -9.71
C GLN A 285 13.51 -2.58 -8.43
N ASP A 286 14.66 -2.44 -7.79
CA ASP A 286 14.95 -1.49 -6.73
C ASP A 286 14.59 -0.08 -7.23
N HIS A 287 13.31 0.30 -7.09
CA HIS A 287 12.92 1.71 -7.01
C HIS A 287 13.44 2.26 -5.69
N ILE A 288 14.76 2.38 -5.58
CA ILE A 288 15.43 3.18 -4.56
C ILE A 288 15.08 4.62 -4.90
N ILE A 289 13.93 5.08 -4.41
CA ILE A 289 13.74 6.51 -4.17
C ILE A 289 14.91 6.89 -3.28
N ARG A 290 15.86 7.65 -3.82
CA ARG A 290 17.03 8.09 -3.06
C ARG A 290 16.47 8.78 -1.82
N LEU A 291 16.80 8.27 -0.63
CA LEU A 291 16.39 8.81 0.67
C LEU A 291 16.53 10.35 0.73
N ARG A 292 17.53 10.90 0.01
CA ARG A 292 17.74 12.33 -0.19
C ARG A 292 16.58 13.07 -0.85
N VAL A 293 15.93 12.47 -1.86
CA VAL A 293 14.74 13.01 -2.54
C VAL A 293 13.54 12.97 -1.60
N GLY A 294 13.35 11.89 -0.84
CA GLY A 294 12.30 11.80 0.18
C GLY A 294 12.45 12.88 1.26
N ILE A 295 13.67 13.05 1.80
CA ILE A 295 13.99 14.10 2.78
C ILE A 295 13.76 15.49 2.18
N ALA A 296 14.19 15.74 0.94
CA ALA A 296 13.98 17.02 0.27
C ALA A 296 12.49 17.34 0.07
N THR A 297 11.69 16.35 -0.36
CA THR A 297 10.23 16.51 -0.49
C THR A 297 9.57 16.80 0.85
N CYS A 298 9.97 16.12 1.93
CA CYS A 298 9.47 16.41 3.27
C CYS A 298 9.83 17.85 3.70
N ILE A 299 11.10 18.26 3.55
CA ILE A 299 11.53 19.62 3.92
C ILE A 299 10.75 20.68 3.15
N VAL A 300 10.55 20.50 1.85
CA VAL A 300 9.77 21.43 1.01
C VAL A 300 8.30 21.46 1.44
N PHE A 301 7.67 20.28 1.63
CA PHE A 301 6.27 20.19 2.03
C PHE A 301 6.02 20.88 3.39
N PHE A 302 6.84 20.58 4.39
CA PHE A 302 6.69 21.15 5.74
C PHE A 302 7.17 22.60 5.83
N GLY A 303 8.20 22.99 5.07
CA GLY A 303 8.66 24.39 4.98
C GLY A 303 7.60 25.30 4.35
N VAL A 304 6.74 24.78 3.48
CA VAL A 304 5.60 25.51 2.91
C VAL A 304 4.39 25.47 3.84
N LEU A 305 4.06 24.32 4.44
CA LEU A 305 2.90 24.21 5.33
C LEU A 305 3.05 24.99 6.64
N HIS A 306 4.22 24.92 7.28
CA HIS A 306 4.42 25.48 8.61
C HIS A 306 4.13 26.99 8.71
N PRO A 307 4.61 27.87 7.79
CA PRO A 307 4.27 29.29 7.82
C PRO A 307 2.81 29.60 7.46
N ILE A 308 2.09 28.68 6.79
CA ILE A 308 0.66 28.84 6.47
C ILE A 308 -0.21 28.56 7.71
N PHE A 309 0.15 27.58 8.54
CA PHE A 309 -0.63 27.20 9.72
C PHE A 309 -0.40 28.09 10.95
N ILE A 310 0.78 28.72 11.08
CA ILE A 310 1.10 29.63 12.19
C ILE A 310 0.13 30.83 12.29
N PRO A 311 -0.21 31.56 11.20
CA PRO A 311 -1.14 32.68 11.29
C PRO A 311 -2.59 32.22 11.51
N VAL A 312 -2.99 31.06 10.99
CA VAL A 312 -4.35 30.51 11.18
C VAL A 312 -4.62 30.14 12.64
N GLY A 313 -3.60 29.63 13.36
CA GLY A 313 -3.71 29.34 14.80
C GLY A 313 -3.74 30.57 15.71
N LYS A 314 -3.42 31.77 15.20
CA LYS A 314 -3.51 33.04 15.96
C LYS A 314 -4.83 33.78 15.72
N LEU A 315 -5.70 33.27 14.84
CA LEU A 315 -6.97 33.89 14.43
C LEU A 315 -8.20 33.24 15.09
N THR A 316 -8.03 32.23 15.94
CA THR A 316 -9.09 31.71 16.81
C THR A 316 -8.96 32.35 18.19
N PRO A 317 -9.94 33.17 18.65
CA PRO A 317 -10.00 33.66 20.03
C PRO A 317 -10.24 32.53 21.02
#